data_AF-A0A377CY75-F1
#
_entry.id   AF-A0A377CY75-F1
#
_cell.length_a   1.000
_cell.length_b   1.000
_cell.length_c   1.000
_cell.angle_alpha   90.00
_cell.angle_beta   90.00
_cell.angle_gamma   90.00
#
_symmetry.space_group_name_H-M   'P 1'
#
loop_
_entity.id
_entity.type
_entity.pdbx_description
1 polymer ?
#
loop_
_entity_poly.entity_id
_entity_poly.type
_entity_poly.pdbx_seq_one_letter_code
_entity_poly.pdbx_strand_id
1 'polypeptide(L)' 'MFLIANPYRRESPLWLHPSVAITPHVAAITRPAEAVEYISRTIAQLEKGERGCGQVDRARGY' A
#
# COMPACT_ATOMS: atom_id res chain seq x y z
N MET A 1 3.08 -0.66 -15.01
CA MET A 1 4.31 -1.47 -14.90
C MET A 1 4.86 -1.29 -13.49
N PHE A 2 4.79 -2.31 -12.63
CA PHE A 2 5.44 -2.27 -11.32
C PHE A 2 6.92 -2.62 -11.50
N LEU A 3 7.81 -1.74 -11.05
CA LEU A 3 9.25 -2.04 -11.02
C LEU A 3 9.53 -2.94 -9.82
N ILE A 4 10.25 -4.03 -10.05
CA ILE A 4 10.42 -5.16 -9.12
C ILE A 4 11.42 -4.84 -7.97
N ALA A 5 11.97 -3.63 -7.90
CA ALA A 5 12.86 -3.18 -6.84
C ALA A 5 12.58 -1.71 -6.44
N ASN A 6 12.51 -1.43 -5.14
CA ASN A 6 12.47 -0.08 -4.57
C ASN A 6 13.62 0.06 -3.54
N PRO A 7 14.62 0.95 -3.74
CA PRO A 7 14.72 1.93 -4.84
C PRO A 7 14.96 1.25 -6.19
N TYR A 8 14.50 1.92 -7.25
CA TYR A 8 14.59 1.40 -8.61
C TYR A 8 16.03 1.15 -9.04
N ARG A 9 16.24 0.06 -9.77
CA ARG A 9 17.50 -0.16 -10.50
C ARG A 9 17.67 0.97 -11.51
N ARG A 10 18.76 1.72 -11.39
CA ARG A 10 19.08 2.85 -12.27
C ARG A 10 19.24 2.40 -13.73
N GLU A 11 19.56 1.13 -13.93
CA GLU A 11 19.85 0.51 -15.22
C GLU A 11 18.58 0.00 -15.94
N SER A 12 17.37 0.23 -15.40
CA SER A 12 16.14 -0.22 -16.07
C SER A 12 15.94 0.51 -17.40
N PRO A 13 15.75 -0.22 -18.53
CA PRO A 13 15.44 0.39 -19.83
C PRO A 13 14.16 1.25 -19.82
N LEU A 14 13.28 1.02 -18.85
CA LEU A 14 12.04 1.77 -18.67
C LEU A 14 12.27 3.26 -18.37
N TRP A 15 13.44 3.64 -17.85
CA TRP A 15 13.79 5.04 -17.61
C TRP A 15 13.92 5.87 -18.88
N LEU A 16 14.30 5.26 -20.01
CA LEU A 16 14.55 5.94 -21.28
C LEU A 16 13.44 5.71 -22.31
N HIS A 17 12.41 4.92 -21.98
CA HIS A 17 11.40 4.52 -22.94
C HIS A 17 10.39 5.67 -23.18
N PRO A 18 10.21 6.17 -24.42
CA PRO A 18 9.48 7.40 -24.71
C PRO A 18 7.98 7.34 -24.36
N SER A 19 7.39 6.16 -24.36
CA SER A 19 5.97 5.95 -23.99
C SER A 19 5.75 5.50 -22.54
N VAL A 20 6.76 5.64 -21.66
CA VAL A 20 6.69 5.21 -20.25
C VAL A 20 6.89 6.40 -19.33
N ALA A 21 5.98 6.55 -18.37
CA ALA A 21 6.13 7.46 -17.23
C ALA A 21 6.34 6.65 -15.95
N ILE A 22 7.37 7.00 -15.18
CA ILE A 22 7.70 6.34 -13.91
C ILE A 22 7.41 7.31 -12.76
N THR A 23 6.58 6.87 -11.81
CA THR A 23 6.33 7.56 -10.54
C THR A 23 6.94 6.75 -9.39
N PRO A 24 7.59 7.36 -8.39
CA PRO A 24 8.34 6.66 -7.35
C PRO A 24 7.49 5.98 -6.27
N HIS A 25 6.54 5.13 -6.68
CA HIS A 25 5.59 4.46 -5.81
C HIS A 25 4.81 5.42 -4.89
N VAL A 26 4.45 6.59 -5.45
CA VAL A 26 3.73 7.66 -4.75
C VAL A 26 2.27 7.81 -5.22
N ALA A 27 1.73 6.79 -5.89
CA ALA A 27 0.37 6.84 -6.42
C ALA A 27 -0.70 6.95 -5.30
N ALA A 28 -0.44 6.35 -4.14
CA ALA A 28 -1.30 6.42 -2.97
C ALA A 28 -0.44 6.29 -1.70
N ILE A 29 0.05 7.43 -1.21
CA ILE A 29 0.78 7.44 0.05
C ILE A 29 -0.17 7.28 1.24
N THR A 30 0.21 6.46 2.21
CA THR A 30 -0.55 6.35 3.46
C THR A 30 -0.49 7.68 4.21
N ARG A 31 -1.66 8.26 4.52
CA ARG A 31 -1.76 9.49 5.31
C ARG A 31 -1.74 9.12 6.80
N PRO A 32 -0.72 9.52 7.58
CA PRO A 32 -0.55 9.02 8.95
C PRO A 32 -1.74 9.31 9.87
N ALA A 33 -2.32 10.50 9.79
CA ALA A 33 -3.46 10.87 10.64
C ALA A 33 -4.68 9.96 10.42
N GLU A 34 -5.04 9.73 9.16
CA GLU A 34 -6.16 8.85 8.79
C GLU A 34 -5.87 7.38 9.14
N ALA A 35 -4.63 6.93 8.97
CA ALA A 35 -4.22 5.58 9.34
C ALA A 35 -4.32 5.35 10.85
N VAL A 36 -3.85 6.30 11.67
CA VAL A 36 -3.98 6.23 13.13
C VAL A 36 -5.45 6.18 13.53
N GLU A 37 -6.29 7.05 12.98
CA GLU A 37 -7.73 7.06 13.25
C GLU A 37 -8.38 5.70 12.91
N TYR A 38 -8.06 5.14 11.74
CA TYR A 38 -8.56 3.84 11.32
C TYR A 38 -8.14 2.71 12.28
N ILE A 39 -6.86 2.67 12.66
CA ILE A 39 -6.32 1.63 13.54
C ILE A 39 -6.94 1.73 14.93
N SER A 40 -6.99 2.92 15.53
CA SER A 40 -7.58 3.13 16.86
C SER A 40 -9.05 2.72 16.89
N ARG A 41 -9.83 3.09 15.87
CA ARG A 41 -11.24 2.67 15.75
C ARG A 41 -11.36 1.15 15.63
N THR A 42 -10.51 0.52 14.81
CA THR A 42 -10.54 -0.93 14.60
C THR A 42 -10.23 -1.69 15.90
N ILE A 43 -9.23 -1.23 16.67
CA ILE A 43 -8.91 -1.81 17.98
C ILE A 43 -10.12 -1.73 18.92
N ALA A 44 -10.74 -0.55 19.04
CA ALA A 44 -11.89 -0.36 19.92
C ALA A 44 -13.11 -1.23 19.52
N GLN A 45 -13.29 -1.54 18.23
CA GLN A 45 -14.31 -2.48 17.76
C GLN A 45 -14.00 -3.91 18.18
N LEU A 46 -12.75 -4.35 17.96
CA LEU A 46 -12.30 -5.68 18.32
C LEU A 46 -12.40 -5.93 19.84
N GLU A 47 -12.06 -4.94 20.66
CA GLU A 47 -12.19 -5.01 22.12
C GLU A 47 -13.64 -5.18 22.60
N LYS A 48 -14.61 -4.69 21.82
CA LYS A 48 -16.04 -4.89 22.08
C LYS A 48 -16.57 -6.22 21.54
N GLY A 49 -15.73 -7.04 20.92
CA GLY A 49 -16.13 -8.27 20.23
C GLY A 49 -16.80 -8.03 18.88
N GLU A 50 -16.75 -6.81 18.35
CA GLU A 50 -17.22 -6.50 17.01
C GLU A 50 -16.19 -6.97 15.96
N ARG A 51 -16.65 -7.24 14.74
CA ARG A 51 -15.73 -7.56 13.64
C ARG A 51 -15.16 -6.27 13.04
N GLY A 52 -13.84 -6.13 13.10
CA GLY A 52 -13.13 -5.09 12.35
C GLY A 52 -13.21 -5.31 10.84
N CYS A 53 -13.23 -4.22 10.08
CA CYS A 53 -13.11 -4.27 8.62
C CYS A 53 -11.64 -4.31 8.18
N GLY A 54 -11.38 -4.70 6.92
CA GLY A 54 -10.03 -4.74 6.35
C GLY A 54 -9.17 -5.93 6.79
N GLN A 55 -9.78 -7.01 7.30
CA GLN A 55 -9.07 -8.23 7.62
C GLN A 55 -8.65 -8.98 6.34
N VAL A 56 -7.37 -9.31 6.24
CA VAL A 56 -6.79 -10.08 5.14
C VAL A 56 -7.18 -11.56 5.27
N ASP A 57 -7.66 -12.14 4.17
CA ASP A 57 -7.80 -13.59 4.04
C ASP A 57 -6.47 -14.19 3.56
N ARG A 58 -5.82 -14.93 4.45
CA ARG A 58 -4.50 -15.54 4.17
C ARG A 58 -4.55 -16.67 3.15
N ALA A 59 -5.66 -17.39 3.06
CA ALA A 59 -5.82 -18.46 2.06
C ALA A 59 -6.02 -17.86 0.66
N ARG A 60 -6.69 -16.71 0.60
CA ARG A 60 -6.91 -15.95 -0.63
C ARG A 60 -5.70 -15.13 -1.05
N GLY A 61 -4.87 -14.71 -0.10
CA GLY A 61 -3.65 -13.92 -0.31
C GLY A 61 -3.87 -12.40 -0.36
N TYR A 62 -5.09 -11.93 -0.03
CA TYR A 62 -5.47 -10.51 0.07
C TYR A 62 -6.73 -10.30 0.91
#